data_AF-A0A925XI43-F1
#
_entry.id   AF-A0A925XI43-F1
#
_cell.length_a   1.000
_cell.length_b   1.000
_cell.length_c   1.000
_cell.angle_alpha   90.00
_cell.angle_beta   90.00
_cell.angle_gamma   90.00
#
_symmetry.space_group_name_H-M   'P 1'
#
loop_
_entity.id
_entity.type
_entity.pdbx_description
1 polymer ?
#
loop_
_entity_poly.entity_id
_entity_poly.type
_entity_poly.pdbx_seq_one_letter_code
_entity_poly.pdbx_strand_id
1 'polypeptide(L)' 'MLEAGPEFKVLAENELDADTLTTPALLDGRLYFRTKTDLICIGSMARP' A
#
# COMPACT_ATOMS: atom_id res chain seq x y z
N MET A 1 3.20 -2.32 -5.80
CA MET A 1 3.72 -3.23 -6.85
C MET A 1 2.52 -3.90 -7.48
N LEU A 2 2.38 -3.83 -8.80
CA LEU A 2 1.29 -4.47 -9.55
C LEU A 2 1.97 -5.36 -10.61
N GLU A 3 1.55 -6.63 -10.70
CA GLU A 3 1.96 -7.53 -11.77
C GLU A 3 0.85 -7.46 -12.82
N ALA A 4 1.16 -6.88 -13.97
CA ALA A 4 0.17 -6.69 -15.03
C ALA A 4 -0.05 -8.01 -15.78
N GLY A 5 -1.31 -8.42 -15.91
CA GLY A 5 -1.69 -9.64 -16.61
C GLY A 5 -3.20 -9.90 -16.50
N PRO A 6 -3.73 -10.88 -17.25
CA PRO A 6 -5.15 -11.24 -17.19
C PRO A 6 -5.51 -12.03 -15.93
N GLU A 7 -4.50 -12.55 -15.23
CA GLU A 7 -4.66 -13.38 -14.04
C GLU A 7 -4.53 -12.54 -12.77
N PHE A 8 -5.46 -12.73 -11.83
CA PHE A 8 -5.33 -12.17 -10.49
C PHE A 8 -4.28 -12.94 -9.69
N LYS A 9 -3.35 -12.21 -9.07
CA LYS A 9 -2.30 -12.78 -8.22
C LYS A 9 -2.04 -11.91 -7.00
N VAL A 10 -1.93 -12.55 -5.84
CA VAL A 10 -1.49 -11.90 -4.60
C VAL A 10 0.03 -11.77 -4.64
N LEU A 11 0.54 -10.54 -4.55
CA LEU A 11 1.98 -10.25 -4.63
C LEU A 11 2.64 -10.11 -3.26
N ALA A 12 1.89 -9.61 -2.30
CA ALA A 12 2.32 -9.42 -0.92
C ALA A 12 1.10 -9.31 -0.02
N GLU A 13 1.28 -9.73 1.23
CA GLU A 13 0.35 -9.50 2.33
C GLU A 13 1.13 -8.83 3.46
N ASN A 14 0.53 -7.81 4.08
CA ASN A 14 1.14 -7.04 5.15
C ASN A 14 0.12 -6.82 6.27
N GLU A 15 0.48 -7.19 7.49
CA GLU A 15 -0.29 -6.85 8.67
C GLU A 15 0.05 -5.41 9.10
N LEU A 16 -0.98 -4.64 9.48
CA LEU A 16 -0.84 -3.22 9.84
C LEU A 16 -0.90 -2.98 11.35
N ASP A 17 -1.08 -4.02 12.15
CA ASP A 17 -1.22 -3.99 13.63
C ASP A 17 -2.29 -3.02 14.18
N ALA A 18 -3.12 -2.44 13.31
CA ALA A 18 -4.18 -1.50 13.66
C ALA A 18 -5.28 -1.46 12.57
N ASP A 19 -6.51 -1.16 13.00
CA ASP A 19 -7.64 -1.01 12.08
C ASP A 19 -7.49 0.23 11.18
N THR A 20 -8.02 0.14 9.97
CA THR A 20 -8.24 1.29 9.07
C THR A 20 -9.72 1.44 8.73
N LEU A 21 -10.21 2.68 8.68
CA LEU A 21 -11.58 3.02 8.30
C LEU A 21 -11.63 3.77 6.95
N THR A 22 -10.52 3.77 6.20
CA THR A 22 -10.38 4.55 4.98
C THR A 22 -9.68 3.78 3.89
N THR A 23 -9.98 4.15 2.64
CA THR A 23 -9.22 3.68 1.49
C THR A 23 -7.78 4.21 1.52
N PRO A 24 -6.78 3.40 1.15
CA PRO A 24 -5.39 3.88 1.03
C PRO A 24 -5.26 4.94 -0.07
N ALA A 25 -4.28 5.85 0.07
CA ALA A 25 -3.93 6.82 -0.97
C ALA A 25 -2.68 6.38 -1.73
N LEU A 26 -2.66 6.63 -3.05
CA LEU A 26 -1.51 6.38 -3.93
C LEU A 26 -0.93 7.72 -4.40
N LEU A 27 0.34 7.98 -4.11
CA LEU A 27 1.06 9.19 -4.56
C LEU A 27 2.54 8.85 -4.79
N ASP A 28 3.09 9.26 -5.94
CA ASP A 28 4.51 9.09 -6.30
C ASP A 28 5.05 7.66 -6.10
N GLY A 29 4.26 6.67 -6.49
CA GLY A 29 4.62 5.25 -6.37
C GLY A 29 4.57 4.69 -4.94
N ARG A 30 4.00 5.44 -3.99
CA ARG A 30 3.86 5.06 -2.59
C ARG A 30 2.39 4.91 -2.19
N LEU A 31 2.13 3.93 -1.34
CA LEU A 31 0.84 3.74 -0.71
C LEU A 31 0.87 4.30 0.72
N TYR A 32 -0.18 5.02 1.08
CA TYR A 32 -0.36 5.61 2.40
C TYR A 32 -1.60 5.03 3.05
N PHE A 33 -1.43 4.47 4.23
CA PHE A 33 -2.50 3.91 5.05
C PHE A 33 -2.65 4.75 6.32
N ARG A 34 -3.81 5.38 6.46
CA ARG A 34 -4.20 5.99 7.74
C ARG A 34 -4.87 4.91 8.60
N THR A 35 -4.20 4.50 9.66
CA THR A 35 -4.79 3.63 10.68
C THR A 35 -5.44 4.48 11.76
N LYS A 36 -6.01 3.85 12.80
CA LYS A 36 -6.52 4.58 13.98
C LYS A 36 -5.41 5.31 14.75
N THR A 37 -4.16 4.85 14.67
CA THR A 37 -3.05 5.30 15.51
C THR A 37 -1.93 5.96 14.72
N ASP A 38 -1.73 5.58 13.46
CA ASP A 38 -0.53 5.90 12.69
C ASP A 38 -0.84 6.21 11.22
N LEU A 39 0.13 6.85 10.57
CA LEU A 39 0.21 6.96 9.12
C LEU A 39 1.37 6.09 8.63
N ILE A 40 1.05 5.00 7.93
CA ILE A 40 2.03 4.05 7.39
C ILE A 40 2.26 4.36 5.91
N CYS A 41 3.53 4.46 5.50
CA CYS A 41 3.94 4.64 4.11
C CYS A 41 4.64 3.37 3.61
N ILE A 42 4.11 2.76 2.54
CA ILE A 42 4.70 1.60 1.88
C ILE A 42 5.22 2.02 0.51
N GLY A 43 6.52 1.84 0.29
CA GLY A 43 7.20 2.16 -0.97
C GLY A 43 8.46 3.00 -0.75
N SER A 44 9.42 2.86 -1.66
CA SER A 44 10.62 3.72 -1.75
C SER A 44 10.40 4.81 -2.80
N MET A 45 11.24 5.85 -2.82
CA MET A 45 11.25 6.75 -3.99
C MET A 45 11.53 5.90 -5.22
N ALA A 46 10.64 5.95 -6.21
CA ALA A 46 10.90 5.37 -7.50
C ALA A 46 12.23 5.97 -8.01
N ARG A 47 13.13 5.09 -8.45
CA ARG A 47 14.32 5.52 -9.22
C ARG A 47 13.81 6.27 -10.45
N PRO A 48 14.46 7.38 -10.87
CA PRO A 48 14.00 8.20 -12.00
C PRO A 48 13.76 7.39 -13.27
#